data_AF-A0A8S4GTF6-F1
#
_entry.id   AF-A0A8S4GTF6-F1
#
_cell.length_a   1.000
_cell.length_b   1.000
_cell.length_c   1.000
_cell.angle_alpha   90.00
_cell.angle_beta   90.00
_cell.angle_gamma   90.00
#
_symmetry.space_group_name_H-M   'P 1'
#
loop_
_entity.id
_entity.type
_entity.pdbx_description
1 polymer ?
#
loop_
_entity_poly.entity_id
_entity_poly.type
_entity_poly.pdbx_seq_one_letter_code
_entity_poly.pdbx_strand_id
1 'polypeptide(L)'
;MRVKHVQFAIDRCLGRRSISCIATAPPRFPRPAISAPGSWRDHRCPGSDAILQRSVRSVVPRAAASDPPATPPALPLCERAATAQCKLVDLVKLYRTCQDTIQAVGSSWEQADDGPGFAELALELEWLFEDAVAEVVADNSTSERFQRIARLGQGWKAIRQAIDGVDDDSLLPSTKLRLRMGIDEIAALWRRRVETREPFQYLTSSAFWRDVVLAVGPGVLIPRPETELMIDYATEAVSENPGLTSLPWADLGTGSGALAIALARLLGTGSVVHAVDVSTAAVEYTTLNASRLLGPRTGTVSAVQAPWFEGLAELRGQLGGVLSNPPYIPRKNLAGLQAEVRDFEPRLALDGGDGAGMDSLEVICRGAAEYLAPGGFLALETDGDAQAAMVAELLRELRDDTGAPAFVAVEIRRDYRDVGRFVTASRASKRAS
;
A
#
# COMPACT_ATOMS: atom_id res chain seq x y z
N MET A 1 -8.29 13.36 -15.85
CA MET A 1 -7.51 14.02 -14.77
C MET A 1 -6.72 13.04 -13.88
N ARG A 2 -6.79 11.71 -14.12
CA ARG A 2 -5.98 10.63 -13.52
C ARG A 2 -4.52 10.57 -13.96
N VAL A 3 -4.19 11.23 -15.07
CA VAL A 3 -2.86 11.18 -15.69
C VAL A 3 -1.75 11.56 -14.70
N LYS A 4 -1.99 12.46 -13.74
CA LYS A 4 -0.94 12.87 -12.79
C LYS A 4 -0.54 11.80 -11.78
N HIS A 5 -1.42 10.91 -11.32
CA HIS A 5 -1.05 9.91 -10.29
C HIS A 5 -0.39 8.67 -10.88
N VAL A 6 -0.90 8.21 -12.01
CA VAL A 6 -0.22 7.21 -12.82
C VAL A 6 1.11 7.77 -13.30
N GLN A 7 1.17 9.02 -13.80
CA GLN A 7 2.42 9.67 -14.19
C GLN A 7 3.38 9.93 -13.02
N PHE A 8 2.93 10.26 -11.81
CA PHE A 8 3.80 10.51 -10.66
C PHE A 8 4.40 9.22 -10.08
N ALA A 9 3.62 8.13 -10.06
CA ALA A 9 4.12 6.79 -9.79
C ALA A 9 5.05 6.29 -10.92
N ILE A 10 4.72 6.58 -12.18
CA ILE A 10 5.55 6.32 -13.37
C ILE A 10 6.87 7.09 -13.32
N ASP A 11 6.88 8.37 -12.97
CA ASP A 11 8.08 9.22 -12.98
C ASP A 11 9.05 8.81 -11.86
N ARG A 12 8.53 8.41 -10.69
CA ARG A 12 9.34 7.78 -9.63
C ARG A 12 9.84 6.38 -10.04
N CYS A 13 8.99 5.55 -10.63
CA CYS A 13 9.35 4.18 -11.04
C CYS A 13 10.35 4.15 -12.21
N LEU A 14 10.21 5.02 -13.20
CA LEU A 14 11.13 5.12 -14.34
C LEU A 14 12.41 5.89 -13.97
N GLY A 15 12.32 6.89 -13.09
CA GLY A 15 13.48 7.65 -12.61
C GLY A 15 14.46 6.81 -11.77
N ARG A 16 13.97 5.85 -10.97
CA ARG A 16 14.82 4.92 -10.20
C ARG A 16 15.41 3.77 -11.02
N ARG A 17 14.83 3.43 -12.18
CA ARG A 17 15.35 2.39 -13.09
C ARG A 17 16.63 2.81 -13.85
N SER A 18 17.07 4.07 -13.75
CA SER A 18 18.25 4.61 -14.46
C SER A 18 19.42 5.03 -13.57
N ILE A 19 19.37 4.82 -12.25
CA ILE A 19 20.44 5.26 -11.35
C ILE A 19 21.10 4.06 -10.68
N SER A 20 22.21 3.63 -11.28
CA SER A 20 23.31 3.01 -10.53
C SER A 20 23.79 4.01 -9.47
N CYS A 21 24.01 3.52 -8.24
CA CYS A 21 24.78 4.13 -7.14
C CYS A 21 25.31 5.56 -7.36
N ILE A 22 24.83 6.53 -6.58
CA ILE A 22 25.62 7.57 -5.87
C ILE A 22 24.68 8.29 -4.91
N ALA A 23 25.06 8.34 -3.63
CA ALA A 23 24.37 9.05 -2.58
C ALA A 23 24.65 10.55 -2.66
N THR A 24 23.60 11.38 -2.71
CA THR A 24 23.70 12.81 -2.40
C THR A 24 22.43 13.29 -1.68
N ALA A 25 22.64 14.11 -0.65
CA ALA A 25 21.65 14.60 0.30
C ALA A 25 20.64 15.59 -0.34
N PRO A 26 19.41 15.69 0.19
CA PRO A 26 18.40 16.60 -0.34
C PRO A 26 18.67 18.08 0.05
N PRO A 27 18.38 19.04 -0.84
CA PRO A 27 18.53 20.47 -0.56
C PRO A 27 17.38 21.02 0.30
N ARG A 28 17.74 21.92 1.24
CA ARG A 28 16.82 22.67 2.11
C ARG A 28 16.19 23.84 1.35
N PHE A 29 14.87 24.01 1.46
CA PHE A 29 14.16 25.23 1.04
C PHE A 29 13.47 25.92 2.23
N PRO A 30 13.32 27.26 2.17
CA PRO A 30 13.07 28.11 3.34
C PRO A 30 11.59 28.24 3.75
N ARG A 31 11.36 28.45 5.05
CA ARG A 31 10.05 28.71 5.68
C ARG A 31 9.52 30.11 5.34
N PRO A 32 8.21 30.28 5.07
CA PRO A 32 7.55 31.58 5.13
C PRO A 32 7.13 31.96 6.56
N ALA A 33 7.09 33.28 6.79
CA ALA A 33 6.93 33.93 8.08
C ALA A 33 5.50 33.91 8.64
N ILE A 34 5.44 33.92 9.98
CA ILE A 34 4.27 34.01 10.83
C ILE A 34 3.78 35.46 10.89
N SER A 35 2.46 35.67 10.81
CA SER A 35 1.79 36.87 11.33
C SER A 35 0.54 36.46 12.13
N ALA A 36 0.35 37.13 13.26
CA ALA A 36 -0.77 37.01 14.20
C ALA A 36 -1.05 38.43 14.76
N PRO A 37 -2.10 38.67 15.56
CA PRO A 37 -3.42 38.04 15.65
C PRO A 37 -4.58 39.08 15.54
N GLY A 38 -5.80 38.61 15.25
CA GLY A 38 -7.03 39.41 15.31
C GLY A 38 -7.97 38.88 16.40
N SER A 39 -8.22 39.69 17.41
CA SER A 39 -9.07 39.46 18.58
C SER A 39 -10.57 39.44 18.24
N TRP A 40 -11.34 38.47 18.77
CA TRP A 40 -12.78 38.65 19.02
C TRP A 40 -13.21 37.96 20.32
N ARG A 41 -14.04 38.67 21.07
CA ARG A 41 -14.42 38.44 22.47
C ARG A 41 -15.57 37.46 22.63
N ASP A 42 -15.51 36.77 23.78
CA ASP A 42 -16.58 36.30 24.67
C ASP A 42 -18.04 36.58 24.27
N HIS A 43 -18.84 35.50 24.22
CA HIS A 43 -20.18 35.47 24.81
C HIS A 43 -20.51 34.05 25.34
N ARG A 44 -20.50 33.91 26.67
CA ARG A 44 -21.23 32.90 27.47
C ARG A 44 -22.73 33.29 27.48
N CYS A 45 -23.76 32.44 27.57
CA CYS A 45 -24.11 31.25 28.38
C CYS A 45 -25.58 30.86 27.96
N PRO A 46 -26.35 29.96 28.62
CA PRO A 46 -26.09 28.62 29.16
C PRO A 46 -27.20 27.56 28.83
N GLY A 47 -26.90 26.28 29.09
CA GLY A 47 -27.84 25.31 29.69
C GLY A 47 -28.65 24.38 28.75
N SER A 48 -28.45 23.07 28.87
CA SER A 48 -29.34 22.19 29.67
C SER A 48 -29.01 20.71 29.47
N ASP A 49 -29.06 20.00 30.59
CA ASP A 49 -28.78 18.58 30.79
C ASP A 49 -29.83 17.63 30.19
N ALA A 50 -29.36 16.40 30.03
CA ALA A 50 -30.03 15.13 30.37
C ALA A 50 -30.50 14.24 29.21
N ILE A 51 -30.48 12.92 29.53
CA ILE A 51 -31.21 11.79 28.90
C ILE A 51 -30.38 11.11 27.77
N LEU A 52 -29.98 9.83 27.78
CA LEU A 52 -30.38 8.64 28.55
C LEU A 52 -29.31 7.54 28.43
N GLN A 53 -29.13 6.79 29.52
CA GLN A 53 -28.49 5.49 29.59
C GLN A 53 -29.12 4.49 28.61
N ARG A 54 -28.31 3.77 27.81
CA ARG A 54 -28.69 2.45 27.28
C ARG A 54 -27.49 1.49 27.27
N SER A 55 -27.75 0.31 27.83
CA SER A 55 -26.82 -0.78 28.06
C SER A 55 -26.16 -1.31 26.80
N VAL A 56 -24.85 -1.48 26.85
CA VAL A 56 -24.06 -2.22 25.85
C VAL A 56 -24.37 -3.71 26.00
N ARG A 57 -25.08 -4.30 25.04
CA ARG A 57 -25.10 -5.77 24.85
C ARG A 57 -24.01 -6.11 23.85
N SER A 58 -23.03 -6.89 24.29
CA SER A 58 -21.99 -7.47 23.46
C SER A 58 -22.61 -8.36 22.39
N VAL A 59 -22.51 -7.96 21.13
CA VAL A 59 -22.78 -8.83 19.98
C VAL A 59 -21.43 -9.17 19.37
N VAL A 60 -20.89 -10.33 19.72
CA VAL A 60 -19.75 -10.93 19.01
C VAL A 60 -20.29 -11.44 17.66
N PRO A 61 -19.78 -10.99 16.50
CA PRO A 61 -20.16 -11.57 15.23
C PRO A 61 -19.65 -13.00 15.15
N ARG A 62 -20.57 -13.92 14.88
CA ARG A 62 -20.31 -15.34 14.61
C ARG A 62 -19.49 -15.44 13.32
N ALA A 63 -18.36 -16.13 13.37
CA ALA A 63 -17.46 -16.37 12.23
C ALA A 63 -18.24 -16.78 10.97
N ALA A 64 -18.10 -15.98 9.91
CA ALA A 64 -18.57 -16.33 8.57
C ALA A 64 -17.73 -17.48 8.00
N ALA A 65 -18.33 -18.21 7.05
CA ALA A 65 -17.82 -19.42 6.42
C ALA A 65 -16.32 -19.36 6.10
N SER A 66 -15.61 -20.44 6.38
CA SER A 66 -14.19 -20.62 6.08
C SER A 66 -13.92 -20.35 4.59
N ASP A 67 -13.09 -19.35 4.31
CA ASP A 67 -12.53 -19.12 2.99
C ASP A 67 -11.87 -20.41 2.46
N PRO A 68 -11.87 -20.66 1.13
CA PRO A 68 -11.09 -21.74 0.55
C PRO A 68 -9.62 -21.64 1.02
N PRO A 69 -8.90 -22.77 1.14
CA PRO A 69 -7.52 -22.76 1.62
C PRO A 69 -6.70 -21.78 0.78
N ALA A 70 -6.11 -20.79 1.44
CA ALA A 70 -5.37 -19.73 0.78
C ALA A 70 -4.24 -20.35 -0.05
N THR A 71 -4.19 -19.99 -1.33
CA THR A 71 -3.02 -20.28 -2.16
C THR A 71 -1.82 -19.60 -1.50
N PRO A 72 -0.69 -20.29 -1.29
CA PRO A 72 0.47 -19.69 -0.64
C PRO A 72 0.93 -18.45 -1.43
N PRO A 73 1.43 -17.41 -0.73
CA PRO A 73 1.94 -16.21 -1.38
C PRO A 73 2.96 -16.51 -2.48
N ALA A 74 2.71 -16.00 -3.69
CA ALA A 74 3.62 -16.12 -4.82
C ALA A 74 4.60 -14.94 -4.87
N LEU A 75 5.81 -15.18 -5.38
CA LEU A 75 6.77 -14.10 -5.67
C LEU A 75 6.21 -13.17 -6.78
N PRO A 76 6.50 -11.85 -6.72
CA PRO A 76 6.25 -10.93 -7.82
C PRO A 76 6.78 -11.48 -9.13
N LEU A 77 6.00 -11.34 -10.22
CA LEU A 77 6.34 -11.88 -11.52
C LEU A 77 7.75 -11.46 -11.96
N CYS A 78 8.12 -10.19 -11.77
CA CYS A 78 9.43 -9.64 -12.11
C CYS A 78 10.63 -10.29 -11.41
N GLU A 79 10.39 -11.02 -10.31
CA GLU A 79 11.43 -11.68 -9.50
C GLU A 79 11.47 -13.19 -9.69
N ARG A 80 10.55 -13.76 -10.47
CA ARG A 80 10.55 -15.19 -10.76
C ARG A 80 11.73 -15.56 -11.67
N ALA A 81 12.22 -16.78 -11.52
CA ALA A 81 13.20 -17.33 -12.45
C ALA A 81 12.57 -17.53 -13.84
N ALA A 82 13.40 -17.50 -14.88
CA ALA A 82 12.96 -17.87 -16.22
C ALA A 82 12.60 -19.37 -16.27
N THR A 83 11.42 -19.68 -16.79
CA THR A 83 10.87 -21.05 -16.86
C THR A 83 10.53 -21.48 -18.29
N ALA A 84 10.44 -20.54 -19.22
CA ALA A 84 10.04 -20.79 -20.60
C ALA A 84 10.92 -20.02 -21.60
N GLN A 85 10.79 -20.38 -22.87
CA GLN A 85 11.45 -19.71 -23.98
C GLN A 85 10.48 -19.57 -25.16
N CYS A 86 10.51 -18.44 -25.85
CA CYS A 86 9.73 -18.23 -27.07
C CYS A 86 10.56 -17.53 -28.15
N LYS A 87 10.03 -17.45 -29.37
CA LYS A 87 10.56 -16.54 -30.39
C LYS A 87 9.95 -15.15 -30.17
N LEU A 88 10.68 -14.10 -30.53
CA LEU A 88 10.21 -12.72 -30.46
C LEU A 88 8.91 -12.53 -31.25
N VAL A 89 8.83 -13.08 -32.47
CA VAL A 89 7.64 -12.97 -33.32
C VAL A 89 6.37 -13.49 -32.64
N ASP A 90 6.47 -14.58 -31.87
CA ASP A 90 5.31 -15.16 -31.19
C ASP A 90 4.85 -14.25 -30.05
N LEU A 91 5.79 -13.67 -29.30
CA LEU A 91 5.48 -12.72 -28.22
C LEU A 91 4.88 -11.41 -28.77
N VAL A 92 5.39 -10.89 -29.88
CA VAL A 92 4.87 -9.68 -30.54
C VAL A 92 3.45 -9.89 -31.05
N LYS A 93 3.15 -11.06 -31.64
CA LYS A 93 1.79 -11.43 -32.03
C LYS A 93 0.85 -11.43 -30.83
N LEU A 94 1.25 -12.07 -29.73
CA LEU A 94 0.45 -12.06 -28.50
C LEU A 94 0.22 -10.62 -28.00
N TYR A 95 1.26 -9.80 -27.95
CA TYR A 95 1.14 -8.40 -27.53
C TYR A 95 0.10 -7.63 -28.35
N ARG A 96 0.15 -7.76 -29.69
CA ARG A 96 -0.83 -7.13 -30.59
C ARG A 96 -2.25 -7.61 -30.33
N THR A 97 -2.44 -8.92 -30.18
CA THR A 97 -3.76 -9.48 -29.81
C THR A 97 -4.26 -8.93 -28.47
N CYS A 98 -3.39 -8.79 -27.47
CA CYS A 98 -3.76 -8.17 -26.20
C CYS A 98 -4.14 -6.69 -26.38
N GLN A 99 -3.45 -5.93 -27.23
CA GLN A 99 -3.83 -4.54 -27.55
C GLN A 99 -5.23 -4.45 -28.16
N ASP A 100 -5.60 -5.37 -29.06
CA ASP A 100 -6.94 -5.41 -29.66
C ASP A 100 -8.03 -5.63 -28.58
N THR A 101 -7.75 -6.45 -27.57
CA THR A 101 -8.71 -6.65 -26.45
C THR A 101 -8.90 -5.39 -25.61
N ILE A 102 -7.88 -4.53 -25.45
CA ILE A 102 -8.02 -3.24 -24.77
C ILE A 102 -8.97 -2.33 -25.54
N GLN A 103 -8.83 -2.30 -26.88
CA GLN A 103 -9.73 -1.52 -27.73
C GLN A 103 -11.17 -2.03 -27.62
N ALA A 104 -11.37 -3.35 -27.50
CA ALA A 104 -12.69 -3.95 -27.32
C ALA A 104 -13.33 -3.59 -25.97
N VAL A 105 -12.56 -3.47 -24.89
CA VAL A 105 -13.05 -2.94 -23.60
C VAL A 105 -13.50 -1.49 -23.75
N GLY A 106 -12.73 -0.68 -24.48
CA GLY A 106 -13.04 0.73 -24.71
C GLY A 106 -13.17 1.51 -23.40
N SER A 107 -14.29 2.22 -23.23
CA SER A 107 -14.62 2.98 -22.01
C SER A 107 -15.69 2.29 -21.15
N SER A 108 -15.98 1.00 -21.40
CA SER A 108 -17.07 0.29 -20.72
C SER A 108 -16.90 0.24 -19.20
N TRP A 109 -15.68 0.02 -18.71
CA TRP A 109 -15.40 -0.04 -17.27
C TRP A 109 -15.47 1.34 -16.61
N GLU A 110 -14.90 2.37 -17.24
CA GLU A 110 -15.00 3.76 -16.77
C GLU A 110 -16.46 4.19 -16.64
N GLN A 111 -17.31 3.84 -17.61
CA GLN A 111 -18.74 4.17 -17.58
C GLN A 111 -19.52 3.38 -16.53
N ALA A 112 -19.10 2.15 -16.22
CA ALA A 112 -19.82 1.26 -15.31
C ALA A 112 -19.60 1.63 -13.85
N ASP A 113 -18.35 1.80 -13.44
CA ASP A 113 -17.97 2.00 -12.03
C ASP A 113 -16.70 2.83 -11.86
N ASP A 114 -16.41 3.69 -12.84
CA ASP A 114 -15.20 4.51 -12.85
C ASP A 114 -13.90 3.68 -12.93
N GLY A 115 -14.00 2.44 -13.41
CA GLY A 115 -12.89 1.50 -13.53
C GLY A 115 -11.75 1.93 -14.48
N PRO A 116 -10.72 1.09 -14.65
CA PRO A 116 -9.60 1.37 -15.54
C PRO A 116 -10.02 1.61 -17.00
N GLY A 117 -9.51 2.68 -17.59
CA GLY A 117 -9.74 3.03 -18.99
C GLY A 117 -8.67 2.47 -19.92
N PHE A 118 -8.73 2.90 -21.18
CA PHE A 118 -7.78 2.47 -22.22
C PHE A 118 -6.32 2.72 -21.81
N ALA A 119 -6.02 3.89 -21.24
CA ALA A 119 -4.65 4.28 -20.91
C ALA A 119 -4.07 3.44 -19.76
N GLU A 120 -4.88 3.17 -18.73
CA GLU A 120 -4.50 2.32 -17.61
C GLU A 120 -4.28 0.88 -18.05
N LEU A 121 -5.20 0.31 -18.85
CA LEU A 121 -5.05 -1.04 -19.39
C LEU A 121 -3.84 -1.19 -20.30
N ALA A 122 -3.56 -0.20 -21.17
CA ALA A 122 -2.37 -0.20 -22.01
C ALA A 122 -1.08 -0.20 -21.19
N LEU A 123 -1.07 0.52 -20.07
CA LEU A 123 0.07 0.54 -19.15
C LEU A 123 0.24 -0.79 -18.41
N GLU A 124 -0.85 -1.39 -17.92
CA GLU A 124 -0.84 -2.72 -17.30
C GLU A 124 -0.29 -3.78 -18.27
N LEU A 125 -0.66 -3.72 -19.55
CA LEU A 125 -0.15 -4.62 -20.58
C LEU A 125 1.36 -4.46 -20.79
N GLU A 126 1.85 -3.23 -20.87
CA GLU A 126 3.28 -2.96 -20.98
C GLU A 126 4.05 -3.50 -19.76
N TRP A 127 3.48 -3.37 -18.56
CA TRP A 127 4.07 -3.94 -17.35
C TRP A 127 4.06 -5.46 -17.33
N LEU A 128 2.97 -6.10 -17.78
CA LEU A 128 2.89 -7.55 -17.87
C LEU A 128 4.04 -8.12 -18.70
N PHE A 129 4.27 -7.52 -19.87
CA PHE A 129 5.31 -7.99 -20.79
C PHE A 129 6.71 -7.64 -20.28
N GLU A 130 6.90 -6.46 -19.67
CA GLU A 130 8.15 -6.09 -19.02
C GLU A 130 8.53 -7.09 -17.91
N ASP A 131 7.57 -7.47 -17.08
CA ASP A 131 7.79 -8.42 -15.98
C ASP A 131 7.93 -9.87 -16.49
N ALA A 132 7.23 -10.25 -17.56
CA ALA A 132 7.29 -11.59 -18.12
C ALA A 132 8.61 -11.88 -18.87
N VAL A 133 9.20 -10.88 -19.54
CA VAL A 133 10.47 -11.04 -20.27
C VAL A 133 11.64 -11.05 -19.29
N ALA A 134 12.29 -12.20 -19.15
CA ALA A 134 13.48 -12.34 -18.30
C ALA A 134 14.72 -11.80 -18.99
N GLU A 135 14.95 -12.18 -20.24
CA GLU A 135 16.08 -11.71 -21.03
C GLU A 135 15.93 -12.01 -22.53
N VAL A 136 16.73 -11.31 -23.32
CA VAL A 136 16.98 -11.63 -24.73
C VAL A 136 18.11 -12.66 -24.83
N VAL A 137 17.86 -13.77 -25.52
CA VAL A 137 18.87 -14.79 -25.80
C VAL A 137 19.64 -14.38 -27.05
N ALA A 138 20.84 -13.84 -26.87
CA ALA A 138 21.72 -13.46 -27.97
C ALA A 138 22.57 -14.65 -28.44
N ASP A 139 22.57 -14.86 -29.75
CA ASP A 139 23.44 -15.79 -30.46
C ASP A 139 24.06 -15.14 -31.71
N ASN A 140 24.87 -15.89 -32.45
CA ASN A 140 25.56 -15.40 -33.65
C ASN A 140 24.60 -14.97 -34.78
N SER A 141 23.33 -15.37 -34.73
CA SER A 141 22.30 -14.97 -35.71
C SER A 141 21.49 -13.74 -35.27
N THR A 142 21.68 -13.28 -34.03
CA THR A 142 20.97 -12.14 -33.45
C THR A 142 21.55 -10.83 -33.99
N SER A 143 20.70 -9.90 -34.43
CA SER A 143 21.16 -8.61 -34.94
C SER A 143 21.84 -7.76 -33.86
N GLU A 144 22.77 -6.88 -34.25
CA GLU A 144 23.56 -6.04 -33.33
C GLU A 144 22.68 -5.26 -32.34
N ARG A 145 21.52 -4.76 -32.81
CA ARG A 145 20.53 -4.07 -31.99
C ARG A 145 20.05 -4.94 -30.81
N PHE A 146 19.72 -6.21 -31.06
CA PHE A 146 19.25 -7.14 -30.03
C PHE A 146 20.39 -7.71 -29.18
N GLN A 147 21.59 -7.86 -29.74
CA GLN A 147 22.79 -8.17 -28.95
C GLN A 147 23.06 -7.07 -27.91
N ARG A 148 22.87 -5.79 -28.27
CA ARG A 148 23.00 -4.66 -27.34
C ARG A 148 21.95 -4.73 -26.23
N ILE A 149 20.69 -5.01 -26.54
CA ILE A 149 19.60 -5.17 -25.56
C ILE A 149 19.95 -6.28 -24.57
N ALA A 150 20.38 -7.45 -25.07
CA ALA A 150 20.79 -8.58 -24.24
C ALA A 150 21.97 -8.21 -23.32
N ARG A 151 23.01 -7.58 -23.86
CA ARG A 151 24.21 -7.16 -23.09
C ARG A 151 23.87 -6.17 -21.97
N LEU A 152 22.92 -5.27 -22.22
CA LEU A 152 22.47 -4.28 -21.25
C LEU A 152 21.40 -4.81 -20.28
N GLY A 153 20.96 -6.07 -20.44
CA GLY A 153 19.90 -6.66 -19.61
C GLY A 153 18.57 -5.93 -19.73
N GLN A 154 18.29 -5.34 -20.90
CA GLN A 154 17.07 -4.56 -21.11
C GLN A 154 15.87 -5.46 -21.42
N GLY A 155 14.71 -5.08 -20.89
CA GLY A 155 13.45 -5.83 -21.02
C GLY A 155 12.61 -5.48 -22.24
N TRP A 156 11.31 -5.77 -22.11
CA TRP A 156 10.29 -5.59 -23.14
C TRP A 156 10.25 -4.17 -23.71
N LYS A 157 10.37 -3.13 -22.89
CA LYS A 157 10.34 -1.73 -23.35
C LYS A 157 11.39 -1.44 -24.42
N ALA A 158 12.62 -1.94 -24.23
CA ALA A 158 13.69 -1.76 -25.20
C ALA A 158 13.46 -2.62 -26.46
N ILE A 159 12.91 -3.83 -26.30
CA ILE A 159 12.50 -4.70 -27.40
C ILE A 159 11.40 -4.03 -28.24
N ARG A 160 10.37 -3.44 -27.62
CA ARG A 160 9.27 -2.76 -28.30
C ARG A 160 9.78 -1.55 -29.07
N GLN A 161 10.62 -0.73 -28.46
CA GLN A 161 11.32 0.35 -29.16
C GLN A 161 12.20 -0.20 -30.29
N ALA A 162 12.70 -1.44 -30.17
CA ALA A 162 13.54 -2.09 -31.15
C ALA A 162 12.83 -2.57 -32.42
N ILE A 163 11.50 -2.68 -32.36
CA ILE A 163 10.66 -3.16 -33.46
C ILE A 163 9.60 -2.13 -33.86
N ASP A 164 9.70 -0.91 -33.33
CA ASP A 164 8.78 0.17 -33.62
C ASP A 164 8.74 0.46 -35.13
N GLY A 165 7.54 0.53 -35.70
CA GLY A 165 7.30 0.69 -37.14
C GLY A 165 7.44 -0.58 -37.99
N VAL A 166 7.65 -1.75 -37.39
CA VAL A 166 7.65 -3.04 -38.10
C VAL A 166 6.27 -3.67 -38.03
N ASP A 167 5.40 -3.41 -39.01
CA ASP A 167 4.03 -3.95 -39.02
C ASP A 167 3.96 -5.41 -39.49
N ASP A 168 4.80 -5.80 -40.46
CA ASP A 168 4.87 -7.16 -40.99
C ASP A 168 5.68 -8.08 -40.05
N ASP A 169 5.00 -9.07 -39.44
CA ASP A 169 5.60 -10.05 -38.55
C ASP A 169 6.74 -10.85 -39.21
N SER A 170 6.75 -10.99 -40.53
CA SER A 170 7.81 -11.70 -41.27
C SER A 170 9.15 -10.96 -41.27
N LEU A 171 9.13 -9.66 -40.99
CA LEU A 171 10.32 -8.81 -40.87
C LEU A 171 10.90 -8.80 -39.45
N LEU A 172 10.23 -9.43 -38.49
CA LEU A 172 10.75 -9.56 -37.12
C LEU A 172 11.92 -10.55 -37.08
N PRO A 173 12.98 -10.26 -36.30
CA PRO A 173 14.13 -11.14 -36.23
C PRO A 173 13.76 -12.45 -35.52
N SER A 174 14.48 -13.53 -35.87
CA SER A 174 14.33 -14.86 -35.24
C SER A 174 14.88 -14.94 -33.80
N THR A 175 15.05 -13.80 -33.14
CA THR A 175 15.56 -13.66 -31.77
C THR A 175 14.72 -14.48 -30.79
N LYS A 176 15.41 -15.17 -29.88
CA LYS A 176 14.79 -15.96 -28.80
C LYS A 176 14.75 -15.14 -27.51
N LEU A 177 13.71 -15.35 -26.72
CA LEU A 177 13.51 -14.69 -25.42
C LEU A 177 13.35 -15.77 -24.34
N ARG A 178 13.95 -15.55 -23.17
CA ARG A 178 13.63 -16.32 -21.95
C ARG A 178 12.53 -15.58 -21.21
N LEU A 179 11.51 -16.32 -20.80
CA LEU A 179 10.33 -15.79 -20.11
C LEU A 179 10.23 -16.39 -18.71
N ARG A 180 9.68 -15.60 -17.78
CA ARG A 180 9.39 -16.02 -16.40
C ARG A 180 8.15 -16.92 -16.27
N MET A 181 7.36 -16.97 -17.33
CA MET A 181 6.22 -17.86 -17.50
C MET A 181 6.00 -18.16 -18.98
N GLY A 182 5.26 -19.21 -19.31
CA GLY A 182 4.93 -19.60 -20.68
C GLY A 182 4.09 -18.53 -21.39
N ILE A 183 4.23 -18.48 -22.73
CA ILE A 183 3.49 -17.52 -23.55
C ILE A 183 1.96 -17.68 -23.42
N ASP A 184 1.49 -18.92 -23.31
CA ASP A 184 0.07 -19.22 -23.10
C ASP A 184 -0.42 -18.79 -21.72
N GLU A 185 0.47 -18.81 -20.71
CA GLU A 185 0.16 -18.32 -19.37
C GLU A 185 0.05 -16.79 -19.34
N ILE A 186 0.91 -16.07 -20.07
CA ILE A 186 0.80 -14.61 -20.27
C ILE A 186 -0.56 -14.28 -20.91
N ALA A 187 -0.90 -15.00 -21.99
CA ALA A 187 -2.18 -14.84 -22.68
C ALA A 187 -3.37 -15.11 -21.74
N ALA A 188 -3.28 -16.14 -20.90
CA ALA A 188 -4.31 -16.49 -19.92
C ALA A 188 -4.46 -15.42 -18.83
N LEU A 189 -3.37 -14.87 -18.29
CA LEU A 189 -3.43 -13.77 -17.31
C LEU A 189 -4.11 -12.54 -17.92
N TRP A 190 -3.72 -12.15 -19.14
CA TRP A 190 -4.32 -10.99 -19.78
C TRP A 190 -5.80 -11.19 -20.10
N ARG A 191 -6.17 -12.38 -20.57
CA ARG A 191 -7.59 -12.73 -20.77
C ARG A 191 -8.37 -12.64 -19.45
N ARG A 192 -7.82 -13.20 -18.36
CA ARG A 192 -8.45 -13.15 -17.04
C ARG A 192 -8.63 -11.70 -16.56
N ARG A 193 -7.63 -10.83 -16.79
CA ARG A 193 -7.72 -9.39 -16.50
C ARG A 193 -8.94 -8.76 -17.16
N VAL A 194 -9.10 -8.97 -18.46
CA VAL A 194 -10.14 -8.34 -19.29
C VAL A 194 -11.53 -8.97 -19.06
N GLU A 195 -11.62 -10.26 -18.79
CA GLU A 195 -12.91 -10.95 -18.64
C GLU A 195 -13.49 -10.85 -17.23
N THR A 196 -12.63 -10.83 -16.21
CA THR A 196 -13.07 -10.92 -14.80
C THR A 196 -12.87 -9.64 -14.01
N ARG A 197 -12.06 -8.70 -14.52
CA ARG A 197 -11.59 -7.52 -13.78
C ARG A 197 -10.77 -7.84 -12.53
N GLU A 198 -10.15 -9.02 -12.46
CA GLU A 198 -9.18 -9.33 -11.40
C GLU A 198 -8.07 -8.25 -11.40
N PRO A 199 -7.70 -7.70 -10.23
CA PRO A 199 -6.66 -6.67 -10.15
C PRO A 199 -5.36 -7.13 -10.80
N PHE A 200 -4.75 -6.26 -11.60
CA PHE A 200 -3.49 -6.54 -12.29
C PHE A 200 -2.37 -6.97 -11.32
N GLN A 201 -2.34 -6.39 -10.13
CA GLN A 201 -1.37 -6.68 -9.08
C GLN A 201 -1.54 -8.11 -8.53
N TYR A 202 -2.76 -8.65 -8.48
CA TYR A 202 -2.98 -10.04 -8.08
C TYR A 202 -2.52 -11.01 -9.18
N LEU A 203 -2.81 -10.69 -10.45
CA LEU A 203 -2.38 -11.50 -11.60
C LEU A 203 -0.86 -11.66 -11.67
N THR A 204 -0.14 -10.56 -11.43
CA THR A 204 1.33 -10.52 -11.44
C THR A 204 1.97 -10.83 -10.10
N SER A 205 1.15 -10.90 -9.04
CA SER A 205 1.59 -10.97 -7.65
C SER A 205 2.52 -9.82 -7.25
N SER A 206 2.38 -8.66 -7.87
CA SER A 206 3.30 -7.52 -7.77
C SER A 206 2.54 -6.23 -7.43
N ALA A 207 2.94 -5.55 -6.35
CA ALA A 207 2.54 -4.18 -6.08
C ALA A 207 3.78 -3.29 -5.84
N PHE A 208 3.97 -2.29 -6.69
CA PHE A 208 4.98 -1.25 -6.47
C PHE A 208 4.50 -0.32 -5.37
N TRP A 209 5.31 -0.14 -4.33
CA TRP A 209 4.99 0.74 -3.22
C TRP A 209 6.27 1.36 -2.67
N ARG A 210 6.33 2.70 -2.63
CA ARG A 210 7.55 3.49 -2.40
C ARG A 210 8.70 3.06 -3.31
N ASP A 211 9.69 2.38 -2.74
CA ASP A 211 10.92 1.94 -3.41
C ASP A 211 11.06 0.41 -3.45
N VAL A 212 9.98 -0.33 -3.17
CA VAL A 212 9.97 -1.80 -3.16
C VAL A 212 8.85 -2.37 -4.04
N VAL A 213 8.99 -3.66 -4.35
CA VAL A 213 7.92 -4.48 -4.95
C VAL A 213 7.46 -5.49 -3.91
N LEU A 214 6.20 -5.38 -3.51
CA LEU A 214 5.57 -6.27 -2.56
C LEU A 214 4.88 -7.42 -3.31
N ALA A 215 5.04 -8.63 -2.80
CA ALA A 215 4.19 -9.75 -3.12
C ALA A 215 2.77 -9.47 -2.61
N VAL A 216 1.78 -9.58 -3.47
CA VAL A 216 0.35 -9.43 -3.13
C VAL A 216 -0.48 -10.48 -3.87
N GLY A 217 -1.71 -10.68 -3.42
CA GLY A 217 -2.68 -11.57 -4.03
C GLY A 217 -3.95 -11.68 -3.18
N PRO A 218 -4.84 -12.62 -3.50
CA PRO A 218 -6.06 -12.84 -2.74
C PRO A 218 -5.78 -12.98 -1.24
N GLY A 219 -6.52 -12.24 -0.41
CA GLY A 219 -6.38 -12.24 1.04
C GLY A 219 -5.62 -11.05 1.64
N VAL A 220 -5.03 -10.17 0.82
CA VAL A 220 -4.41 -8.90 1.28
C VAL A 220 -4.85 -7.70 0.46
N LEU A 221 -5.04 -6.55 1.11
CA LEU A 221 -5.25 -5.28 0.42
C LEU A 221 -4.05 -4.95 -0.49
N ILE A 222 -4.30 -4.50 -1.72
CA ILE A 222 -3.22 -3.97 -2.56
C ILE A 222 -2.82 -2.60 -1.98
N PRO A 223 -1.57 -2.40 -1.54
CA PRO A 223 -1.16 -1.20 -0.83
C PRO A 223 -1.36 0.06 -1.68
N ARG A 224 -1.95 1.10 -1.10
CA ARG A 224 -2.32 2.33 -1.82
C ARG A 224 -1.17 3.35 -1.79
N PRO A 225 -0.98 4.14 -2.87
CA PRO A 225 0.05 5.18 -2.91
C PRO A 225 -0.09 6.24 -1.81
N GLU A 226 -1.33 6.59 -1.42
CA GLU A 226 -1.56 7.56 -0.35
C GLU A 226 -0.96 7.11 0.98
N THR A 227 -1.07 5.81 1.31
CA THR A 227 -0.54 5.21 2.54
C THR A 227 0.98 5.40 2.69
N GLU A 228 1.72 5.70 1.61
CA GLU A 228 3.15 6.03 1.66
C GLU A 228 3.45 7.21 2.59
N LEU A 229 2.53 8.18 2.70
CA LEU A 229 2.67 9.38 3.53
C LEU A 229 2.77 9.06 5.02
N MET A 230 2.20 7.94 5.48
CA MET A 230 2.30 7.54 6.89
C MET A 230 3.76 7.29 7.32
N ILE A 231 4.60 6.82 6.40
CA ILE A 231 6.04 6.64 6.66
C ILE A 231 6.75 7.99 6.73
N ASP A 232 6.32 8.96 5.94
CA ASP A 232 6.88 10.31 5.99
C ASP A 232 6.54 10.98 7.33
N TYR A 233 5.32 10.82 7.85
CA TYR A 233 4.95 11.30 9.19
C TYR A 233 5.68 10.57 10.32
N ALA A 234 5.88 9.25 10.21
CA ALA A 234 6.72 8.51 11.16
C ALA A 234 8.18 9.01 11.14
N THR A 235 8.70 9.37 9.97
CA THR A 235 10.04 9.95 9.81
C THR A 235 10.14 11.32 10.49
N GLU A 236 9.11 12.17 10.37
CA GLU A 236 9.01 13.44 11.10
C GLU A 236 9.05 13.20 12.61
N ALA A 237 8.19 12.31 13.12
CA ALA A 237 8.11 11.99 14.55
C ALA A 237 9.43 11.46 15.12
N VAL A 238 10.10 10.56 14.39
CA VAL A 238 11.44 10.05 14.76
C VAL A 238 12.50 11.16 14.73
N SER A 239 12.42 12.09 13.79
CA SER A 239 13.36 13.21 13.72
C SER A 239 13.20 14.17 14.90
N GLU A 240 11.97 14.39 15.35
CA GLU A 240 11.65 15.23 16.52
C GLU A 240 11.96 14.53 17.84
N ASN A 241 11.78 13.21 17.92
CA ASN A 241 12.10 12.39 19.07
C ASN A 241 12.91 11.13 18.66
N PRO A 242 14.25 11.25 18.52
CA PRO A 242 15.11 10.15 18.11
C PRO A 242 15.05 8.92 19.03
N GLY A 243 14.63 9.09 20.29
CA GLY A 243 14.45 7.99 21.24
C GLY A 243 13.41 6.96 20.80
N LEU A 244 12.47 7.33 19.92
CA LEU A 244 11.47 6.40 19.39
C LEU A 244 12.09 5.27 18.56
N THR A 245 13.31 5.45 18.02
CA THR A 245 14.01 4.42 17.23
C THR A 245 14.46 3.22 18.05
N SER A 246 14.55 3.37 19.37
CA SER A 246 14.95 2.32 20.31
C SER A 246 13.77 1.61 20.98
N LEU A 247 12.53 1.99 20.64
CA LEU A 247 11.31 1.41 21.20
C LEU A 247 10.61 0.53 20.16
N PRO A 248 9.87 -0.52 20.56
CA PRO A 248 9.09 -1.34 19.62
C PRO A 248 8.00 -0.53 18.93
N TRP A 249 7.74 -0.82 17.67
CA TRP A 249 6.64 -0.20 16.90
C TRP A 249 5.62 -1.24 16.49
N ALA A 250 4.38 -0.83 16.23
CA ALA A 250 3.34 -1.71 15.70
C ALA A 250 2.75 -1.17 14.39
N ASP A 251 2.51 -2.08 13.45
CA ASP A 251 1.69 -1.90 12.26
C ASP A 251 0.45 -2.79 12.43
N LEU A 252 -0.72 -2.19 12.64
CA LEU A 252 -1.96 -2.89 12.94
C LEU A 252 -2.83 -3.03 11.69
N GLY A 253 -3.24 -4.25 11.37
CA GLY A 253 -3.85 -4.57 10.07
C GLY A 253 -2.81 -4.55 8.95
N THR A 254 -1.66 -5.20 9.18
CA THR A 254 -0.46 -5.04 8.36
C THR A 254 -0.62 -5.46 6.88
N GLY A 255 -1.59 -6.33 6.56
CA GLY A 255 -1.87 -6.74 5.19
C GLY A 255 -0.66 -7.36 4.51
N SER A 256 -0.14 -6.71 3.46
CA SER A 256 1.06 -7.16 2.75
C SER A 256 2.39 -6.85 3.47
N GLY A 257 2.34 -6.18 4.63
CA GLY A 257 3.53 -5.74 5.36
C GLY A 257 4.11 -4.40 4.89
N ALA A 258 3.37 -3.63 4.09
CA ALA A 258 3.89 -2.41 3.45
C ALA A 258 4.42 -1.40 4.47
N LEU A 259 3.59 -1.03 5.44
CA LEU A 259 3.95 -0.10 6.51
C LEU A 259 5.03 -0.72 7.43
N ALA A 260 4.85 -1.96 7.87
CA ALA A 260 5.80 -2.65 8.73
C ALA A 260 7.23 -2.69 8.15
N ILE A 261 7.39 -3.03 6.87
CA ILE A 261 8.69 -3.14 6.21
C ILE A 261 9.33 -1.76 6.05
N ALA A 262 8.57 -0.74 5.66
CA ALA A 262 9.11 0.61 5.56
C ALA A 262 9.47 1.22 6.92
N LEU A 263 8.68 0.94 7.96
CA LEU A 263 9.02 1.30 9.34
C LEU A 263 10.30 0.60 9.78
N ALA A 264 10.46 -0.71 9.54
CA ALA A 264 11.66 -1.43 9.93
C ALA A 264 12.90 -0.82 9.26
N ARG A 265 12.81 -0.43 7.98
CA ARG A 265 13.88 0.26 7.26
C ARG A 265 14.19 1.65 7.80
N LEU A 266 13.16 2.39 8.26
CA LEU A 266 13.33 3.69 8.91
C LEU A 266 14.03 3.56 10.28
N LEU A 267 13.62 2.58 11.10
CA LEU A 267 14.14 2.38 12.46
C LEU A 267 15.51 1.67 12.47
N GLY A 268 15.86 0.96 11.39
CA GLY A 268 17.09 0.18 11.31
C GLY A 268 17.11 -0.95 12.34
N THR A 269 18.29 -1.28 12.86
CA THR A 269 18.46 -2.37 13.85
C THR A 269 18.16 -1.94 15.30
N GLY A 270 17.63 -0.73 15.51
CA GLY A 270 17.38 -0.18 16.85
C GLY A 270 16.22 -0.86 17.57
N SER A 271 15.29 -1.47 16.82
CA SER A 271 14.08 -2.06 17.37
C SER A 271 13.40 -3.05 16.42
N VAL A 272 12.31 -3.67 16.89
CA VAL A 272 11.43 -4.57 16.15
C VAL A 272 10.13 -3.85 15.81
N VAL A 273 9.65 -4.07 14.59
CA VAL A 273 8.29 -3.69 14.18
C VAL A 273 7.40 -4.92 14.28
N HIS A 274 6.35 -4.84 15.09
CA HIS A 274 5.34 -5.87 15.22
C HIS A 274 4.23 -5.64 14.19
N ALA A 275 4.15 -6.53 13.22
CA ALA A 275 3.20 -6.46 12.12
C ALA A 275 2.03 -7.40 12.45
N VAL A 276 0.92 -6.83 12.90
CA VAL A 276 -0.21 -7.58 13.45
C VAL A 276 -1.35 -7.61 12.46
N ASP A 277 -1.87 -8.80 12.16
CA ASP A 277 -3.07 -8.97 11.35
C ASP A 277 -3.93 -10.12 11.90
N VAL A 278 -5.24 -10.04 11.73
CA VAL A 278 -6.14 -11.14 12.10
C VAL A 278 -6.15 -12.24 11.02
N SER A 279 -5.83 -11.88 9.76
CA SER A 279 -5.80 -12.77 8.61
C SER A 279 -4.51 -13.58 8.56
N THR A 280 -4.63 -14.91 8.53
CA THR A 280 -3.48 -15.81 8.30
C THR A 280 -2.80 -15.51 6.96
N ALA A 281 -3.57 -15.26 5.90
CA ALA A 281 -3.01 -14.93 4.59
C ALA A 281 -2.17 -13.64 4.64
N ALA A 282 -2.64 -12.61 5.35
CA ALA A 282 -1.87 -11.37 5.54
C ALA A 282 -0.56 -11.58 6.30
N VAL A 283 -0.57 -12.42 7.34
CA VAL A 283 0.65 -12.79 8.06
C VAL A 283 1.64 -13.53 7.16
N GLU A 284 1.17 -14.43 6.28
CA GLU A 284 2.01 -15.12 5.30
C GLU A 284 2.62 -14.16 4.27
N TYR A 285 1.84 -13.23 3.72
CA TYR A 285 2.33 -12.21 2.79
C TYR A 285 3.34 -11.26 3.46
N THR A 286 3.04 -10.78 4.66
CA THR A 286 3.95 -9.96 5.46
C THR A 286 5.27 -10.70 5.71
N THR A 287 5.21 -11.97 6.09
CA THR A 287 6.38 -12.82 6.35
C THR A 287 7.22 -13.00 5.08
N LEU A 288 6.58 -13.33 3.95
CA LEU A 288 7.26 -13.44 2.66
C LEU A 288 7.96 -12.13 2.30
N ASN A 289 7.24 -11.01 2.32
CA ASN A 289 7.77 -9.70 1.94
C ASN A 289 8.90 -9.24 2.87
N ALA A 290 8.75 -9.41 4.18
CA ALA A 290 9.79 -9.08 5.14
C ALA A 290 11.07 -9.89 4.89
N SER A 291 10.95 -11.20 4.63
CA SER A 291 12.11 -12.07 4.35
C SER A 291 12.87 -11.68 3.07
N ARG A 292 12.16 -11.12 2.08
CA ARG A 292 12.71 -10.70 0.79
C ARG A 292 13.34 -9.32 0.84
N LEU A 293 12.72 -8.39 1.58
CA LEU A 293 13.01 -6.96 1.51
C LEU A 293 13.82 -6.45 2.71
N LEU A 294 13.92 -7.23 3.79
CA LEU A 294 14.73 -6.89 4.95
C LEU A 294 15.93 -7.83 5.04
N GLY A 295 17.09 -7.25 5.35
CA GLY A 295 18.31 -7.97 5.69
C GLY A 295 18.79 -7.62 7.10
N PRO A 296 19.91 -8.23 7.55
CA PRO A 296 20.41 -8.10 8.92
C PRO A 296 20.70 -6.66 9.41
N ARG A 297 20.79 -5.70 8.47
CA ARG A 297 21.13 -4.29 8.76
C ARG A 297 19.98 -3.31 8.51
N THR A 298 18.83 -3.78 8.03
CA THR A 298 17.72 -2.92 7.59
C THR A 298 16.51 -2.98 8.51
N GLY A 299 16.61 -3.64 9.66
CA GLY A 299 15.54 -3.76 10.65
C GLY A 299 14.83 -5.11 10.64
N THR A 300 13.96 -5.30 11.62
CA THR A 300 13.29 -6.58 11.90
C THR A 300 11.78 -6.39 11.95
N VAL A 301 11.04 -7.28 11.28
CA VAL A 301 9.58 -7.38 11.38
C VAL A 301 9.23 -8.70 12.07
N SER A 302 8.38 -8.63 13.08
CA SER A 302 7.73 -9.78 13.72
C SER A 302 6.27 -9.82 13.30
N ALA A 303 5.91 -10.74 12.41
CA ALA A 303 4.52 -10.93 11.98
C ALA A 303 3.75 -11.73 13.03
N VAL A 304 2.59 -11.25 13.45
CA VAL A 304 1.78 -11.85 14.53
C VAL A 304 0.33 -11.96 14.06
N GLN A 305 -0.22 -13.18 14.12
CA GLN A 305 -1.65 -13.38 13.88
C GLN A 305 -2.44 -13.08 15.17
N ALA A 306 -3.07 -11.92 15.23
CA ALA A 306 -3.93 -11.52 16.34
C ALA A 306 -4.85 -10.36 15.92
N PRO A 307 -6.00 -10.17 16.60
CA PRO A 307 -6.77 -8.96 16.43
C PRO A 307 -6.10 -7.79 17.17
N TRP A 308 -5.78 -6.73 16.43
CA TRP A 308 -5.31 -5.45 16.97
C TRP A 308 -4.14 -5.60 17.97
N PHE A 309 -4.38 -5.30 19.25
CA PHE A 309 -3.34 -5.30 20.27
C PHE A 309 -3.20 -6.63 21.03
N GLU A 310 -4.08 -7.61 20.81
CA GLU A 310 -4.11 -8.85 21.60
C GLU A 310 -2.79 -9.64 21.49
N GLY A 311 -2.09 -9.55 20.35
CA GLY A 311 -0.79 -10.18 20.13
C GLY A 311 0.40 -9.41 20.69
N LEU A 312 0.18 -8.31 21.43
CA LEU A 312 1.22 -7.39 21.91
C LEU A 312 1.14 -7.12 23.42
N ALA A 313 0.43 -7.96 24.19
CA ALA A 313 0.09 -7.68 25.58
C ALA A 313 1.29 -7.30 26.47
N GLU A 314 2.45 -7.90 26.22
CA GLU A 314 3.73 -7.64 26.90
C GLU A 314 4.33 -6.26 26.57
N LEU A 315 3.87 -5.58 25.52
CA LEU A 315 4.33 -4.27 25.07
C LEU A 315 3.43 -3.12 25.53
N ARG A 316 2.48 -3.38 26.42
CA ARG A 316 1.62 -2.34 27.00
C ARG A 316 2.47 -1.22 27.61
N GLY A 317 2.17 0.02 27.24
CA GLY A 317 2.90 1.23 27.64
C GLY A 317 4.35 1.35 27.12
N GLN A 318 4.76 0.53 26.14
CA GLN A 318 6.15 0.45 25.68
C GLN A 318 6.33 0.77 24.19
N LEU A 319 5.24 0.86 23.40
CA LEU A 319 5.35 1.13 21.98
C LEU A 319 5.83 2.56 21.70
N GLY A 320 6.88 2.70 20.90
CA GLY A 320 7.36 3.97 20.37
C GLY A 320 6.45 4.54 19.28
N GLY A 321 5.73 3.68 18.57
CA GLY A 321 4.69 4.13 17.66
C GLY A 321 3.74 3.05 17.18
N VAL A 322 2.57 3.48 16.73
CA VAL A 322 1.52 2.67 16.11
C VAL A 322 1.13 3.32 14.79
N LEU A 323 1.25 2.57 13.70
CA LEU A 323 0.68 2.90 12.41
C LEU A 323 -0.48 1.93 12.10
N SER A 324 -1.53 2.43 11.45
CA SER A 324 -2.57 1.56 10.89
C SER A 324 -3.25 2.20 9.68
N ASN A 325 -3.44 1.41 8.64
CA ASN A 325 -4.45 1.65 7.60
C ASN A 325 -5.58 0.62 7.82
N PRO A 326 -6.51 0.87 8.77
CA PRO A 326 -7.54 -0.09 9.12
C PRO A 326 -8.68 -0.07 8.09
N PRO A 327 -9.57 -1.08 8.09
CA PRO A 327 -10.81 -0.99 7.33
C PRO A 327 -11.63 0.20 7.87
N TYR A 328 -11.88 1.17 7.01
CA TYR A 328 -12.56 2.43 7.36
C TYR A 328 -13.76 2.75 6.46
N ILE A 329 -14.03 1.94 5.43
CA ILE A 329 -15.09 2.24 4.47
C ILE A 329 -16.43 1.93 5.14
N PRO A 330 -17.37 2.90 5.21
CA PRO A 330 -18.71 2.64 5.71
C PRO A 330 -19.35 1.46 4.97
N ARG A 331 -19.89 0.48 5.71
CA ARG A 331 -20.45 -0.77 5.15
C ARG A 331 -21.42 -0.54 3.99
N LYS A 332 -22.25 0.49 4.09
CA LYS A 332 -23.22 0.89 3.06
C LYS A 332 -22.58 1.29 1.72
N ASN A 333 -21.32 1.73 1.71
CA ASN A 333 -20.59 2.18 0.53
C ASN A 333 -19.90 1.02 -0.21
N LEU A 334 -19.72 -0.14 0.43
CA LEU A 334 -18.96 -1.27 -0.13
C LEU A 334 -19.52 -1.78 -1.47
N ALA A 335 -20.83 -1.76 -1.65
CA ALA A 335 -21.47 -2.20 -2.89
C ALA A 335 -21.13 -1.29 -4.09
N GLY A 336 -20.79 -0.02 -3.83
CA GLY A 336 -20.45 0.98 -4.85
C GLY A 336 -18.97 1.06 -5.19
N LEU A 337 -18.13 0.19 -4.61
CA LEU A 337 -16.72 0.10 -4.97
C LEU A 337 -16.56 -0.47 -6.39
N GLN A 338 -15.45 -0.12 -7.04
CA GLN A 338 -15.03 -0.71 -8.32
C GLN A 338 -14.99 -2.23 -8.22
N ALA A 339 -15.34 -2.93 -9.31
CA ALA A 339 -15.35 -4.38 -9.36
C ALA A 339 -14.02 -5.01 -8.90
N GLU A 340 -12.89 -4.44 -9.32
CA GLU A 340 -11.54 -4.86 -8.89
C GLU A 340 -11.41 -4.94 -7.36
N VAL A 341 -11.98 -3.96 -6.64
CA VAL A 341 -11.88 -3.86 -5.17
C VAL A 341 -12.98 -4.68 -4.51
N ARG A 342 -14.23 -4.50 -4.97
CA ARG A 342 -15.42 -5.13 -4.39
C ARG A 342 -15.36 -6.66 -4.47
N ASP A 343 -14.92 -7.18 -5.60
CA ASP A 343 -15.08 -8.60 -5.94
C ASP A 343 -13.81 -9.42 -5.61
N PHE A 344 -12.65 -8.77 -5.44
CA PHE A 344 -11.37 -9.47 -5.24
C PHE A 344 -10.62 -9.12 -3.95
N GLU A 345 -10.65 -7.86 -3.49
CA GLU A 345 -9.95 -7.50 -2.25
C GLU A 345 -10.72 -8.00 -1.02
N PRO A 346 -10.01 -8.39 0.06
CA PRO A 346 -10.67 -8.98 1.22
C PRO A 346 -11.59 -7.95 1.89
N ARG A 347 -12.88 -8.29 2.02
CA ARG A 347 -13.87 -7.46 2.72
C ARG A 347 -13.41 -7.05 4.12
N LEU A 348 -12.68 -7.92 4.81
CA LEU A 348 -12.13 -7.67 6.14
C LEU A 348 -11.16 -6.48 6.18
N ALA A 349 -10.47 -6.17 5.07
CA ALA A 349 -9.58 -5.02 4.95
C ALA A 349 -10.31 -3.74 4.48
N LEU A 350 -11.61 -3.82 4.19
CA LEU A 350 -12.40 -2.70 3.65
C LEU A 350 -13.51 -2.23 4.61
N ASP A 351 -14.27 -3.18 5.17
CA ASP A 351 -15.51 -2.91 5.94
C ASP A 351 -15.21 -2.28 7.31
N GLY A 352 -15.31 -0.96 7.39
CA GLY A 352 -15.16 -0.20 8.64
C GLY A 352 -16.37 -0.26 9.56
N GLY A 353 -17.40 -1.04 9.21
CA GLY A 353 -18.60 -1.17 10.00
C GLY A 353 -19.73 -0.23 9.58
N ASP A 354 -20.76 -0.16 10.42
CA ASP A 354 -21.95 0.64 10.13
C ASP A 354 -21.69 2.14 10.34
N GLY A 355 -22.66 2.98 9.95
CA GLY A 355 -22.61 4.41 10.18
C GLY A 355 -21.46 5.09 9.42
N ALA A 356 -20.49 5.62 10.19
CA ALA A 356 -19.34 6.35 9.68
C ALA A 356 -18.10 5.47 9.41
N GLY A 357 -18.16 4.16 9.62
CA GLY A 357 -17.01 3.26 9.38
C GLY A 357 -15.94 3.34 10.48
N MET A 358 -16.35 3.55 11.73
CA MET A 358 -15.46 3.85 12.86
C MET A 358 -15.07 2.63 13.71
N ASP A 359 -15.62 1.44 13.44
CA ASP A 359 -15.52 0.28 14.34
C ASP A 359 -14.06 -0.05 14.70
N SER A 360 -13.19 -0.14 13.69
CA SER A 360 -11.76 -0.43 13.87
C SER A 360 -10.99 0.77 14.43
N LEU A 361 -11.30 1.98 13.95
CA LEU A 361 -10.63 3.21 14.37
C LEU A 361 -10.82 3.46 15.87
N GLU A 362 -12.01 3.21 16.41
CA GLU A 362 -12.29 3.35 17.85
C GLU A 362 -11.46 2.38 18.69
N VAL A 363 -11.39 1.11 18.28
CA VAL A 363 -10.57 0.09 18.97
C VAL A 363 -9.11 0.50 18.96
N ILE A 364 -8.60 0.96 17.81
CA ILE A 364 -7.20 1.35 17.67
C ILE A 364 -6.88 2.59 18.51
N CYS A 365 -7.73 3.61 18.50
CA CYS A 365 -7.49 4.84 19.28
C CYS A 365 -7.42 4.54 20.79
N ARG A 366 -8.32 3.70 21.30
CA ARG A 366 -8.34 3.30 22.72
C ARG A 366 -7.13 2.45 23.07
N GLY A 367 -6.83 1.43 22.26
CA GLY A 367 -5.65 0.60 22.49
C GLY A 367 -4.34 1.39 22.38
N ALA A 368 -4.22 2.33 21.45
CA ALA A 368 -3.04 3.19 21.33
C ALA A 368 -2.80 4.01 22.63
N ALA A 369 -3.85 4.44 23.33
CA ALA A 369 -3.72 5.13 24.62
C ALA A 369 -3.14 4.20 25.72
N GLU A 370 -3.37 2.90 25.63
CA GLU A 370 -2.89 1.90 26.59
C GLU A 370 -1.49 1.38 26.25
N TYR A 371 -1.16 1.27 24.96
CA TYR A 371 0.04 0.58 24.48
C TYR A 371 1.21 1.52 24.15
N LEU A 372 0.94 2.76 23.74
CA LEU A 372 2.01 3.71 23.47
C LEU A 372 2.74 4.12 24.75
N ALA A 373 4.07 4.13 24.68
CA ALA A 373 4.91 4.77 25.66
C ALA A 373 4.65 6.29 25.70
N PRO A 374 4.94 6.98 26.82
CA PRO A 374 4.94 8.44 26.86
C PRO A 374 5.73 9.05 25.70
N GLY A 375 5.12 9.95 24.93
CA GLY A 375 5.71 10.54 23.73
C GLY A 375 5.68 9.66 22.47
N GLY A 376 5.10 8.45 22.55
CA GLY A 376 4.94 7.54 21.42
C GLY A 376 3.99 8.08 20.35
N PHE A 377 4.23 7.72 19.10
CA PHE A 377 3.55 8.27 17.93
C PHE A 377 2.37 7.42 17.46
N LEU A 378 1.28 8.06 17.02
CA LEU A 378 0.15 7.41 16.37
C LEU A 378 -0.08 8.05 15.00
N ALA A 379 -0.28 7.24 13.97
CA ALA A 379 -0.91 7.71 12.73
C ALA A 379 -1.91 6.67 12.19
N LEU A 380 -3.07 7.18 11.78
CA LEU A 380 -4.19 6.40 11.26
C LEU A 380 -4.63 6.94 9.91
N GLU A 381 -4.86 6.06 8.94
CA GLU A 381 -5.56 6.40 7.70
C GLU A 381 -7.09 6.37 7.90
N THR A 382 -7.82 7.24 7.20
CA THR A 382 -9.28 7.45 7.36
C THR A 382 -9.96 7.73 6.01
N ASP A 383 -11.29 7.66 5.97
CA ASP A 383 -12.13 7.97 4.81
C ASP A 383 -12.53 9.46 4.74
N GLY A 384 -11.55 10.32 4.46
CA GLY A 384 -11.79 11.74 4.16
C GLY A 384 -12.02 12.63 5.39
N ASP A 385 -12.22 13.92 5.13
CA ASP A 385 -12.21 14.98 6.17
C ASP A 385 -13.21 14.74 7.31
N ALA A 386 -14.40 14.23 7.00
CA ALA A 386 -15.44 14.02 8.01
C ALA A 386 -15.05 12.91 9.01
N GLN A 387 -14.54 11.78 8.52
CA GLN A 387 -14.10 10.70 9.40
C GLN A 387 -12.81 11.06 10.14
N ALA A 388 -11.88 11.75 9.47
CA ALA A 388 -10.68 12.28 10.09
C ALA A 388 -11.01 13.24 11.26
N ALA A 389 -12.03 14.08 11.11
CA ALA A 389 -12.49 14.96 12.18
C ALA A 389 -13.04 14.17 13.38
N MET A 390 -13.82 13.11 13.16
CA MET A 390 -14.34 12.24 14.22
C MET A 390 -13.22 11.52 14.98
N VAL A 391 -12.23 10.97 14.27
CA VAL A 391 -11.05 10.33 14.88
C VAL A 391 -10.25 11.35 15.70
N ALA A 392 -10.05 12.56 15.17
CA ALA A 392 -9.34 13.61 15.88
C ALA A 392 -10.08 14.07 17.15
N GLU A 393 -11.41 14.16 17.11
CA GLU A 393 -12.23 14.46 18.29
C GLU A 393 -12.11 13.35 19.33
N LEU A 394 -12.27 12.08 18.93
CA LEU A 394 -12.10 10.92 19.81
C LEU A 394 -10.73 10.95 20.53
N LEU A 395 -9.64 11.17 19.79
CA LEU A 395 -8.30 11.24 20.39
C LEU A 395 -8.15 12.39 21.39
N ARG A 396 -8.80 13.54 21.15
CA ARG A 396 -8.81 14.68 22.09
C ARG A 396 -9.65 14.43 23.33
N GLU A 397 -10.67 13.58 23.24
CA GLU A 397 -11.55 13.22 24.35
C GLU A 397 -10.99 12.12 25.24
N LEU A 398 -10.15 11.23 24.71
CA LEU A 398 -9.53 10.17 25.50
C LEU A 398 -8.72 10.72 26.67
N ARG A 399 -8.84 10.05 27.81
CA ARG A 399 -8.14 10.36 29.07
C ARG A 399 -7.31 9.16 29.50
N ASP A 400 -6.20 9.43 30.17
CA ASP A 400 -5.44 8.40 30.88
C ASP A 400 -6.02 8.12 32.27
N ASP A 401 -5.41 7.19 33.00
CA ASP A 401 -5.85 6.77 34.34
C ASP A 401 -5.83 7.92 35.38
N THR A 402 -5.17 9.04 35.08
CA THR A 402 -5.13 10.23 35.94
C THR A 402 -6.21 11.25 35.60
N GLY A 403 -6.99 11.00 34.53
CA GLY A 403 -7.98 11.95 34.01
C GLY A 403 -7.36 13.06 33.15
N ALA A 404 -6.07 12.99 32.81
CA ALA A 404 -5.42 13.92 31.89
C ALA A 404 -5.65 13.50 30.43
N PRO A 405 -5.55 14.42 29.45
CA PRO A 405 -5.63 14.06 28.02
C PRO A 405 -4.65 12.94 27.66
N ALA A 406 -5.14 11.88 27.02
CA ALA A 406 -4.30 10.75 26.66
C ALA A 406 -3.34 11.11 25.51
N PHE A 407 -3.79 11.96 24.60
CA PHE A 407 -3.03 12.39 23.43
C PHE A 407 -2.83 13.91 23.40
N VAL A 408 -1.75 14.32 22.77
CA VAL A 408 -1.41 15.70 22.43
C VAL A 408 -1.03 15.78 20.95
N ALA A 409 -0.90 17.00 20.41
CA ALA A 409 -0.55 17.23 19.01
C ALA A 409 -1.45 16.47 18.01
N VAL A 410 -2.76 16.45 18.28
CA VAL A 410 -3.74 15.79 17.40
C VAL A 410 -3.98 16.63 16.15
N GLU A 411 -3.51 16.13 15.01
CA GLU A 411 -3.53 16.82 13.73
C GLU A 411 -4.20 15.96 12.65
N ILE A 412 -4.99 16.63 11.79
CA ILE A 412 -5.50 16.03 10.56
C ILE A 412 -4.51 16.40 9.45
N ARG A 413 -3.91 15.39 8.82
CA ARG A 413 -2.96 15.54 7.72
C ARG A 413 -3.64 15.19 6.40
N ARG A 414 -3.27 15.93 5.35
CA ARG A 414 -3.88 15.81 4.02
C ARG A 414 -3.09 14.88 3.11
N ASP A 415 -3.79 14.20 2.21
CA ASP A 415 -3.18 13.43 1.13
C ASP A 415 -2.73 14.32 -0.05
N TYR A 416 -2.21 13.68 -1.10
CA TYR A 416 -1.78 14.36 -2.33
C TYR A 416 -2.90 15.09 -3.09
N ARG A 417 -4.18 14.81 -2.77
CA ARG A 417 -5.36 15.46 -3.33
C ARG A 417 -5.92 16.55 -2.43
N ASP A 418 -5.17 16.93 -1.39
CA ASP A 418 -5.58 17.93 -0.40
C ASP A 418 -6.83 17.52 0.40
N VAL A 419 -7.10 16.22 0.55
CA VAL A 419 -8.19 15.68 1.39
C VAL A 419 -7.63 15.27 2.73
N GLY A 420 -8.31 15.61 3.84
CA GLY A 420 -7.97 15.09 5.17
C GLY A 420 -8.04 13.58 5.18
N ARG A 421 -6.89 12.91 5.23
CA ARG A 421 -6.76 11.46 5.01
C ARG A 421 -6.17 10.76 6.22
N PHE A 422 -5.33 11.45 6.97
CA PHE A 422 -4.62 10.86 8.10
C PHE A 422 -4.88 11.65 9.37
N VAL A 423 -4.90 10.97 10.50
CA VAL A 423 -4.87 11.60 11.82
C VAL A 423 -3.63 11.16 12.54
N THR A 424 -2.82 12.13 12.95
CA THR A 424 -1.60 11.91 13.74
C THR A 424 -1.76 12.43 15.15
N ALA A 425 -1.13 11.78 16.13
CA ALA A 425 -1.10 12.24 17.51
C ALA A 425 0.14 11.69 18.23
N SER A 426 0.48 12.31 19.37
CA SER A 426 1.51 11.80 20.28
C SER A 426 0.91 11.46 21.64
N ARG A 427 1.33 10.34 22.24
CA ARG A 427 0.93 9.98 23.60
C ARG A 427 1.44 11.05 24.56
N ALA A 428 0.54 11.60 25.37
CA ALA A 428 0.90 12.63 26.34
C ALA A 428 1.98 12.11 27.31
N SER A 429 3.06 12.86 27.46
CA SER A 429 4.05 12.58 28.50
C SER A 429 3.50 12.99 29.85
N LYS A 430 3.69 12.16 30.89
CA LYS A 430 3.52 12.64 32.26
C LYS A 430 4.49 13.81 32.43
N ARG A 431 3.98 15.01 32.72
CA ARG A 431 4.86 16.15 33.06
C ARG A 431 5.80 15.67 34.15
N ALA A 432 7.11 15.80 33.93
CA ALA A 432 8.07 15.71 35.02
C ALA A 432 7.67 16.80 36.02
N SER A 433 7.11 16.37 37.15
CA SER A 433 6.75 17.22 38.28
C SER A 433 8.00 17.82 38.91
#